data_AF-A0A482RKX9-F1
#
_entry.id   AF-A0A482RKX9-F1
#
_cell.length_a   1.000
_cell.length_b   1.000
_cell.length_c   1.000
_cell.angle_alpha   90.00
_cell.angle_beta   90.00
_cell.angle_gamma   90.00
#
_symmetry.space_group_name_H-M   'P 1'
#
loop_
_entity.id
_entity.type
_entity.pdbx_description
1 polymer ?
#
loop_
_entity_poly.entity_id
_entity_poly.type
_entity_poly.pdbx_seq_one_letter_code
_entity_poly.pdbx_strand_id
1 'polypeptide(L)'
;VDVSHLVKRLGFTQAVGLRAAVAIVLGQRMPKSKKITTSNWASRKLSPQQLQYAANDAHASLLVYQALKAMPTGSTDLPKRKGAFSALES
;
A
#
# COMPACT_ATOMS: atom_id res chain seq x y z
N VAL A 1 7.80 -11.84 -6.64
CA VAL A 1 6.37 -11.44 -6.61
C VAL A 1 6.32 -9.98 -6.20
N ASP A 2 5.68 -9.13 -7.00
CA ASP A 2 5.52 -7.70 -6.70
C ASP A 2 4.04 -7.37 -6.44
N VAL A 3 3.77 -6.71 -5.31
CA VAL A 3 2.42 -6.33 -4.89
C VAL A 3 1.82 -5.32 -5.87
N SER A 4 2.59 -4.38 -6.39
CA SER A 4 2.11 -3.39 -7.36
C SER A 4 1.61 -4.04 -8.65
N HIS A 5 2.29 -5.08 -9.15
CA HIS A 5 1.82 -5.88 -10.27
C HIS A 5 0.57 -6.71 -9.97
N LEU A 6 0.40 -7.22 -8.75
CA LEU A 6 -0.79 -7.99 -8.40
C LEU A 6 -2.04 -7.11 -8.33
N VAL A 7 -1.91 -5.88 -7.83
CA VAL A 7 -3.02 -4.92 -7.73
C VAL A 7 -3.43 -4.40 -9.11
N LYS A 8 -2.50 -4.26 -10.08
CA LYS A 8 -2.85 -3.93 -11.48
C LYS A 8 -3.89 -4.90 -12.06
N ARG A 9 -3.81 -6.19 -11.70
CA ARG A 9 -4.74 -7.22 -12.19
C ARG A 9 -6.17 -7.06 -11.66
N LEU A 10 -6.41 -6.13 -10.73
CA LEU A 10 -7.73 -5.74 -10.25
C LEU A 10 -8.43 -4.68 -11.15
N GLY A 11 -7.86 -4.37 -12.32
CA GLY A 11 -8.45 -3.40 -13.27
C GLY A 11 -7.85 -2.00 -13.20
N PHE A 12 -6.75 -1.80 -12.47
CA PHE A 12 -6.03 -0.52 -12.44
C PHE A 12 -5.04 -0.46 -13.61
N THR A 13 -5.17 0.57 -14.46
CA THR A 13 -4.35 0.77 -15.67
C THR A 13 -2.93 1.23 -15.37
N GLN A 14 -2.69 1.80 -14.19
CA GLN A 14 -1.40 2.35 -13.75
C GLN A 14 -0.79 1.51 -12.61
N ALA A 15 0.54 1.56 -12.45
CA ALA A 15 1.20 0.94 -11.30
C ALA A 15 0.78 1.67 -10.02
N VAL A 16 0.06 0.96 -9.15
CA VAL A 16 -0.38 1.50 -7.86
C VAL A 16 0.70 1.23 -6.83
N GLY A 17 1.23 2.31 -6.25
CA GLY A 17 2.17 2.21 -5.13
C GLY A 17 1.51 1.59 -3.89
N LEU A 18 2.32 1.10 -2.95
CA LEU A 18 1.87 0.40 -1.74
C LEU A 18 0.75 1.12 -0.99
N ARG A 19 0.84 2.45 -0.84
CA ARG A 19 -0.20 3.26 -0.18
C ARG A 19 -1.57 3.12 -0.85
N ALA A 20 -1.62 3.18 -2.17
CA ALA A 20 -2.86 3.03 -2.91
C ALA A 20 -3.36 1.57 -2.83
N ALA A 21 -2.45 0.61 -2.92
CA ALA A 21 -2.78 -0.80 -2.73
C ALA A 21 -3.42 -1.10 -1.37
N VAL A 22 -2.87 -0.53 -0.28
CA VAL A 22 -3.45 -0.65 1.07
C VAL A 22 -4.84 -0.02 1.13
N ALA A 23 -5.05 1.14 0.51
CA ALA A 23 -6.37 1.77 0.44
C ALA A 23 -7.39 0.93 -0.34
N ILE A 24 -6.97 0.37 -1.46
CA ILE A 24 -7.81 -0.42 -2.37
C ILE A 24 -8.16 -1.78 -1.76
N VAL A 25 -7.16 -2.50 -1.26
CA VAL A 25 -7.29 -3.90 -0.84
C VAL A 25 -7.73 -4.02 0.62
N LEU A 26 -7.20 -3.16 1.50
CA LEU A 26 -7.46 -3.24 2.94
C LEU A 26 -8.47 -2.17 3.42
N GLY A 27 -8.80 -1.18 2.58
CA GLY A 27 -9.66 -0.05 2.99
C GLY A 27 -9.03 0.86 4.04
N GLN A 28 -7.71 0.81 4.20
CA GLN A 28 -6.96 1.55 5.21
C GLN A 28 -6.09 2.64 4.58
N ARG A 29 -5.71 3.65 5.37
CA ARG A 29 -4.79 4.71 4.92
C ARG A 29 -3.44 4.55 5.58
N MET A 30 -2.38 4.56 4.77
CA MET A 30 -1.03 4.71 5.30
C MET A 30 -0.73 6.20 5.56
N PRO A 31 -0.13 6.57 6.70
CA PRO A 31 0.27 7.95 6.97
C PRO A 31 1.39 8.39 6.00
N LYS A 32 1.36 9.67 5.58
CA LYS A 32 2.44 10.27 4.78
C LYS A 32 3.33 11.08 5.72
N SER A 33 4.60 10.73 5.82
CA SER A 33 5.59 11.61 6.44
C SER A 33 6.66 11.95 5.42
N LYS A 34 6.52 13.11 4.75
CA LYS A 34 7.50 13.59 3.76
C LYS A 34 8.90 13.64 4.37
N LYS A 35 8.98 14.07 5.63
CA LYS A 35 10.20 14.11 6.45
C LYS A 35 10.93 12.76 6.50
N ILE A 36 10.20 11.66 6.66
CA ILE A 36 10.80 10.33 6.72
C ILE A 36 11.11 9.81 5.32
N THR A 37 10.19 9.96 4.36
CA THR A 37 10.40 9.47 2.98
C THR A 37 11.60 10.11 2.29
N THR A 38 11.90 11.38 2.58
CA THR A 38 13.05 12.10 2.00
C THR A 38 14.20 12.29 2.99
N SER A 39 14.23 11.53 4.09
CA SER A 39 15.35 11.55 5.04
C SER A 39 16.61 10.89 4.44
N ASN A 40 17.75 11.05 5.10
CA ASN A 40 18.97 10.35 4.70
C ASN A 40 18.86 8.84 5.02
N TRP A 41 18.43 8.06 4.03
CA TRP A 41 18.34 6.60 4.10
C TRP A 41 19.68 5.88 3.88
N ALA A 42 20.70 6.60 3.41
CA ALA A 42 22.06 6.06 3.27
C ALA A 42 22.84 6.08 4.59
N SER A 43 22.27 6.62 5.67
CA SER A 43 22.90 6.61 7.00
C SER A 43 23.15 5.18 7.49
N ARG A 44 24.35 4.93 8.02
CA ARG A 44 24.74 3.63 8.61
C ARG A 44 23.84 3.23 9.78
N LYS A 45 23.29 4.21 10.52
CA LYS A 45 22.31 3.99 11.59
C LYS A 45 21.04 4.74 11.24
N LEU A 46 19.93 4.02 11.15
CA LEU A 46 18.62 4.60 10.94
C LEU A 46 18.03 5.08 12.27
N SER A 47 17.27 6.17 12.21
CA SER A 47 16.50 6.65 13.36
C SER A 47 15.36 5.69 13.70
N PRO A 48 14.84 5.70 14.94
CA PRO A 48 13.66 4.91 15.32
C PRO A 48 12.45 5.14 14.40
N GLN A 49 12.26 6.38 13.93
CA GLN A 49 11.16 6.71 13.01
C GLN A 49 11.34 6.10 11.62
N GLN A 50 12.59 6.05 11.10
CA GLN A 50 12.89 5.37 9.84
C GLN A 50 12.69 3.86 9.95
N LEU A 51 13.12 3.25 11.07
CA LEU A 51 12.92 1.82 11.32
C LEU A 51 11.43 1.49 11.41
N GLN A 52 10.66 2.26 12.16
CA GLN A 52 9.20 2.07 12.26
C GLN A 52 8.52 2.23 10.90
N TYR A 53 8.92 3.24 10.12
CA TYR A 53 8.39 3.45 8.78
C TYR A 53 8.69 2.25 7.86
N ALA A 54 9.94 1.77 7.85
CA ALA A 54 10.33 0.61 7.04
C ALA A 54 9.61 -0.68 7.46
N ALA A 55 9.44 -0.90 8.77
CA ALA A 55 8.66 -2.03 9.29
C ALA A 55 7.19 -1.95 8.87
N ASN A 56 6.59 -0.76 8.93
CA ASN A 56 5.21 -0.55 8.49
C ASN A 56 5.04 -0.82 6.99
N ASP A 57 5.96 -0.36 6.13
CA ASP A 57 5.91 -0.60 4.69
C ASP A 57 6.06 -2.11 4.37
N ALA A 58 6.96 -2.82 5.05
CA ALA A 58 7.13 -4.27 4.88
C ALA A 58 5.88 -5.05 5.32
N HIS A 59 5.33 -4.72 6.50
CA HIS A 59 4.14 -5.37 7.03
C HIS A 59 2.90 -5.12 6.16
N ALA A 60 2.69 -3.86 5.74
CA ALA A 60 1.60 -3.50 4.85
C ALA A 60 1.67 -4.25 3.51
N SER A 61 2.88 -4.39 2.95
CA SER A 61 3.09 -5.16 1.71
C SER A 61 2.67 -6.62 1.87
N LEU A 62 3.04 -7.25 2.99
CA LEU A 62 2.65 -8.62 3.30
C LEU A 62 1.13 -8.78 3.44
N LEU A 63 0.47 -7.90 4.20
CA LEU A 63 -0.97 -7.93 4.39
C LEU A 63 -1.73 -7.78 3.07
N VAL A 64 -1.31 -6.84 2.22
CA VAL A 64 -1.89 -6.67 0.89
C VAL A 64 -1.70 -7.94 0.07
N TYR A 65 -0.48 -8.51 0.03
CA TYR A 65 -0.23 -9.75 -0.69
C TYR A 65 -1.13 -10.90 -0.23
N GLN A 66 -1.28 -11.09 1.09
CA GLN A 66 -2.13 -12.13 1.67
C GLN A 66 -3.60 -11.92 1.30
N ALA A 67 -4.11 -10.70 1.40
CA ALA A 67 -5.47 -10.36 1.01
C ALA A 67 -5.72 -10.61 -0.49
N LEU A 68 -4.77 -10.23 -1.35
CA LEU A 68 -4.83 -10.51 -2.80
C LEU A 68 -4.85 -12.00 -3.10
N LYS A 69 -4.06 -12.81 -2.36
CA LYS A 69 -4.00 -14.26 -2.54
C LYS A 69 -5.27 -14.97 -2.06
N ALA A 70 -5.94 -14.41 -1.04
CA ALA A 70 -7.18 -14.94 -0.49
C ALA A 70 -8.42 -14.58 -1.32
N MET A 71 -8.32 -13.62 -2.26
CA MET A 71 -9.44 -13.28 -3.14
C MET A 71 -9.73 -14.42 -4.14
N PRO A 72 -11.01 -14.84 -4.28
CA PRO A 72 -11.38 -15.84 -5.26
C PRO A 72 -11.04 -15.39 -6.68
N THR A 73 -10.29 -16.20 -7.42
CA THR A 73 -10.01 -16.01 -8.85
C THR A 73 -11.32 -16.14 -9.64
N GLY A 74 -12.05 -15.03 -9.78
CA GLY A 74 -13.34 -14.99 -10.46
C GLY A 74 -14.29 -13.89 -9.98
N SER A 75 -14.09 -13.35 -8.77
CA SER A 75 -14.86 -12.19 -8.31
C SER A 75 -14.06 -10.91 -8.54
N THR A 76 -14.37 -10.18 -9.62
CA THR A 76 -13.92 -8.80 -9.84
C THR A 76 -14.62 -7.80 -8.91
N ASP A 77 -15.42 -8.28 -7.96
CA ASP A 77 -16.07 -7.44 -6.97
C ASP A 77 -15.07 -7.08 -5.87
N LEU A 78 -14.21 -6.10 -6.17
CA LEU A 78 -13.57 -5.34 -5.10
C LEU A 78 -14.69 -4.89 -4.17
N PRO A 79 -14.56 -5.05 -2.84
CA PRO A 79 -15.58 -4.58 -1.93
C PRO A 79 -15.85 -3.10 -2.25
N LYS A 80 -17.02 -2.80 -2.83
CA LYS A 80 -17.51 -1.45 -3.12
C LYS A 80 -17.78 -0.76 -1.79
N ARG A 81 -16.73 -0.42 -1.05
CA ARG A 81 -16.82 0.44 0.13
C ARG A 81 -16.90 1.87 -0.37
N LYS A 82 -18.13 2.34 -0.56
CA LYS A 82 -18.46 3.75 -0.79
C LYS A 82 -17.67 4.59 0.23
N GLY A 83 -16.76 5.45 -0.24
CA GLY A 83 -16.14 6.48 0.60
C GLY A 83 -14.63 6.74 0.43
N ALA A 84 -13.85 5.88 -0.23
CA ALA A 84 -12.38 6.05 -0.21
C ALA A 84 -11.77 6.92 -1.33
N PHE A 85 -12.47 7.11 -2.47
CA PHE A 85 -11.89 7.77 -3.65
C PHE A 85 -11.94 9.31 -3.63
N SER A 86 -12.67 9.95 -2.72
CA SER A 86 -12.85 11.42 -2.70
C SER A 86 -11.73 12.22 -2.02
N ALA A 87 -10.65 11.59 -1.55
CA ALA A 87 -9.72 12.24 -0.61
C ALA A 87 -8.24 11.95 -0.89
N LEU A 88 -7.91 11.66 -2.15
CA LEU A 88 -6.53 11.59 -2.64
C LEU A 88 -6.14 12.80 -3.50
N GLU A 89 -7.07 13.75 -3.71
CA GLU A 89 -6.81 15.07 -4.31
C GLU A 89 -7.16 16.17 -3.29
N SER A 90 -6.22 16.47 -2.38
CA SER A 90 -6.10 17.73 -1.62
C SER A 90 -4.75 17.74 -0.90
#